data_AF-A0A959M760-F1
#
_entry.id   AF-A0A959M760-F1
#
_cell.length_a   1.000
_cell.length_b   1.000
_cell.length_c   1.000
_cell.angle_alpha   90.00
_cell.angle_beta   90.00
_cell.angle_gamma   90.00
#
_symmetry.space_group_name_H-M   'P 1'
#
loop_
_entity.id
_entity.type
_entity.pdbx_description
1 polymer ?
#
loop_
_entity_poly.entity_id
_entity_poly.type
_entity_poly.pdbx_seq_one_letter_code
_entity_poly.pdbx_strand_id
1 'polypeptide(L)'
;MKHILHLSKDKKLKKIIELQQPHSLKKRDNIYLYLCYSIMSQQLSTKVADVFHRRFIELYGGGEPTEKQIASTSFETLRGIGLSNAKANYVLNVCNFFIEENITDASLHKMSNEEVIKCLTRIKGVGQWTVEMVLMFAMGREDV
;
A
#
# COMPACT_ATOMS: atom_id res chain seq x y z
N MET A 1 16.93 -15.75 -1.15
CA MET A 1 16.35 -17.09 -1.41
C MET A 1 16.40 -18.04 -0.19
N LYS A 2 16.60 -17.53 1.04
CA LYS A 2 16.57 -18.39 2.25
C LYS A 2 15.18 -19.03 2.45
N HIS A 3 14.11 -18.30 2.14
CA HIS A 3 12.74 -18.81 2.17
C HIS A 3 12.52 -20.01 1.24
N ILE A 4 13.08 -20.03 0.02
CA ILE A 4 12.93 -21.18 -0.91
C ILE A 4 13.50 -22.47 -0.28
N LEU A 5 14.71 -22.38 0.29
CA LEU A 5 15.35 -23.51 0.96
C LEU A 5 14.54 -23.99 2.17
N HIS A 6 13.96 -23.06 2.94
CA HIS A 6 13.12 -23.40 4.09
C HIS A 6 11.80 -24.07 3.67
N LEU A 7 11.06 -23.45 2.75
CA LEU A 7 9.76 -23.94 2.29
C LEU A 7 9.86 -25.27 1.53
N SER A 8 10.98 -25.53 0.87
CA SER A 8 11.23 -26.81 0.18
C SER A 8 11.36 -28.02 1.12
N LYS A 9 11.42 -27.80 2.45
CA LYS A 9 11.30 -28.88 3.44
C LYS A 9 9.89 -29.48 3.46
N ASP A 10 8.87 -28.70 3.12
CA ASP A 10 7.51 -29.20 2.92
C ASP A 10 7.39 -29.83 1.52
N LYS A 11 7.00 -31.10 1.45
CA LYS A 11 6.92 -31.86 0.19
C LYS A 11 5.87 -31.31 -0.79
N LYS A 12 4.78 -30.70 -0.31
CA LYS A 12 3.75 -30.11 -1.17
C LYS A 12 4.24 -28.77 -1.72
N LEU A 13 4.82 -27.92 -0.88
CA LEU A 13 5.35 -26.64 -1.31
C LEU A 13 6.54 -26.81 -2.27
N LYS A 14 7.44 -27.76 -2.00
CA LYS A 14 8.56 -28.09 -2.89
C LYS A 14 8.11 -28.36 -4.32
N LYS A 15 7.08 -29.20 -4.50
CA LYS A 15 6.52 -29.50 -5.83
C LYS A 15 5.99 -28.26 -6.54
N ILE A 16 5.34 -27.34 -5.81
CA ILE A 16 4.80 -26.10 -6.38
C ILE A 16 5.94 -25.16 -6.79
N ILE A 17 6.97 -25.04 -5.94
CA ILE A 17 8.15 -24.20 -6.19
C ILE A 17 8.90 -24.68 -7.44
N GLU A 18 9.10 -25.99 -7.59
CA GLU A 18 9.81 -26.58 -8.74
C GLU A 18 9.10 -26.36 -10.09
N LEU A 19 7.80 -26.04 -10.07
CA LEU A 19 7.01 -25.74 -11.27
C LEU A 19 7.07 -24.27 -11.69
N GLN A 20 7.70 -23.39 -10.90
CA GLN A 20 7.70 -21.95 -11.13
C GLN A 20 9.11 -21.36 -11.15
N GLN A 21 9.26 -20.25 -11.87
CA GLN A 21 10.48 -19.45 -11.77
C GLN A 21 10.49 -18.67 -10.45
N PRO A 22 11.67 -18.47 -9.82
CA PRO A 22 11.77 -17.68 -8.61
C PRO A 22 11.18 -16.28 -8.79
N HIS A 23 10.26 -15.90 -7.90
CA HIS A 23 9.68 -14.57 -7.87
C HIS A 23 10.35 -13.73 -6.79
N SER A 24 10.70 -12.48 -7.11
CA SER A 24 11.26 -11.53 -6.17
C SER A 24 10.40 -10.28 -6.09
N LEU A 25 9.99 -9.91 -4.87
CA LEU A 25 9.31 -8.65 -4.64
C LEU A 25 10.33 -7.51 -4.65
N LYS A 26 9.99 -6.42 -5.35
CA LYS A 26 10.74 -5.17 -5.31
C LYS A 26 10.16 -4.31 -4.20
N LYS A 27 11.02 -3.87 -3.29
CA LYS A 27 10.65 -2.86 -2.30
C LYS A 27 10.27 -1.56 -3.02
N ARG A 28 9.31 -0.86 -2.45
CA ARG A 28 8.81 0.42 -2.96
C ARG A 28 9.00 1.49 -1.91
N ASP A 29 9.31 2.69 -2.38
CA ASP A 29 9.25 3.90 -1.59
C ASP A 29 7.83 4.49 -1.65
N ASN A 30 7.60 5.59 -0.93
CA ASN A 30 6.33 6.29 -0.80
C ASN A 30 5.23 5.37 -0.24
N ILE A 31 5.43 4.85 0.97
CA ILE A 31 4.49 3.89 1.59
C ILE A 31 3.08 4.49 1.77
N TYR A 32 2.97 5.79 2.07
CA TYR A 32 1.68 6.50 2.13
C TYR A 32 0.93 6.40 0.79
N LEU A 33 1.65 6.55 -0.32
CA LEU A 33 1.08 6.56 -1.66
C LEU A 33 0.58 5.18 -2.05
N TYR A 34 1.36 4.14 -1.71
CA TYR A 34 0.94 2.75 -1.88
C TYR A 34 -0.32 2.43 -1.05
N LEU A 35 -0.40 2.94 0.18
CA LEU A 35 -1.58 2.78 1.03
C LEU A 35 -2.81 3.48 0.44
N CYS A 36 -2.64 4.69 -0.10
CA CYS A 36 -3.69 5.38 -0.86
C CYS A 36 -4.15 4.57 -2.08
N TYR A 37 -3.23 4.00 -2.86
CA TYR A 37 -3.57 3.13 -3.99
C TYR A 37 -4.31 1.87 -3.58
N SER A 38 -3.86 1.23 -2.50
CA SER A 38 -4.54 0.08 -1.91
C SER A 38 -6.00 0.43 -1.60
N ILE A 39 -6.25 1.53 -0.87
CA ILE A 39 -7.60 2.01 -0.53
C ILE A 39 -8.44 2.31 -1.78
N MET A 40 -7.87 3.03 -2.77
CA MET A 40 -8.58 3.37 -4.00
C MET A 40 -9.01 2.12 -4.77
N SER A 41 -8.20 1.07 -4.77
CA SER A 41 -8.45 -0.19 -5.49
C SER A 41 -9.44 -1.15 -4.82
N GLN A 42 -9.77 -0.95 -3.55
CA GLN A 42 -10.62 -1.88 -2.77
C GLN A 42 -11.99 -2.12 -3.44
N GLN A 43 -12.43 -3.39 -3.49
CA GLN A 43 -13.71 -3.83 -4.08
C GLN A 43 -13.92 -3.43 -5.56
N LEU A 44 -12.83 -3.30 -6.33
CA LEU A 44 -12.88 -3.01 -7.76
C LEU A 44 -12.21 -4.11 -8.56
N SER A 45 -12.57 -4.21 -9.85
CA SER A 45 -11.74 -4.95 -10.80
C SER A 45 -10.42 -4.22 -11.02
N THR A 46 -9.38 -4.96 -11.42
CA THR A 46 -8.06 -4.38 -11.75
C THR A 46 -8.17 -3.29 -12.81
N LYS A 47 -9.00 -3.50 -13.85
CA LYS A 47 -9.23 -2.49 -14.90
C LYS A 47 -9.77 -1.16 -14.36
N VAL A 48 -10.68 -1.21 -13.39
CA VAL A 48 -11.25 0.02 -12.78
C VAL A 48 -10.25 0.66 -11.82
N ALA A 49 -9.51 -0.15 -11.05
CA ALA A 49 -8.42 0.35 -10.22
C ALA A 49 -7.37 1.09 -11.06
N ASP A 50 -6.99 0.57 -12.23
CA ASP A 50 -6.04 1.21 -13.15
C ASP A 50 -6.57 2.56 -13.66
N VAL A 51 -7.88 2.66 -13.95
CA VAL A 51 -8.52 3.92 -14.35
C VAL A 51 -8.42 4.95 -13.21
N PHE A 52 -8.72 4.55 -11.98
CA PHE A 52 -8.65 5.45 -10.82
C PHE A 52 -7.21 5.89 -10.55
N HIS A 53 -6.25 4.98 -10.63
CA HIS A 53 -4.83 5.30 -10.50
C HIS A 53 -4.38 6.34 -11.52
N ARG A 54 -4.72 6.15 -12.81
CA ARG A 54 -4.37 7.13 -13.86
C ARG A 54 -4.98 8.50 -13.60
N ARG A 55 -6.29 8.58 -13.33
CA ARG A 55 -6.97 9.84 -13.04
C ARG A 55 -6.37 10.54 -11.82
N PHE A 56 -6.02 9.77 -10.80
CA PHE A 56 -5.39 10.31 -9.60
C PHE A 56 -4.02 10.93 -9.91
N ILE A 57 -3.15 10.23 -10.66
CA ILE A 57 -1.85 10.75 -11.09
C ILE A 57 -1.99 11.97 -12.02
N GLU A 58 -3.01 11.99 -12.89
CA GLU A 58 -3.31 13.13 -13.77
C GLU A 58 -3.65 14.41 -12.98
N LEU A 59 -4.24 14.32 -11.79
CA LEU A 59 -4.45 15.49 -10.91
C LEU A 59 -3.13 16.19 -10.53
N TYR A 60 -2.02 15.47 -10.58
CA TYR A 60 -0.70 15.96 -10.18
C TYR A 60 0.28 16.01 -11.37
N GLY A 61 -0.25 16.14 -12.60
CA GLY A 61 0.56 16.35 -13.79
C GLY A 61 1.37 15.13 -14.23
N GLY A 62 0.97 13.92 -13.84
CA GLY A 62 1.63 12.68 -14.26
C GLY A 62 2.70 12.15 -13.30
N GLY A 63 3.06 12.92 -12.26
CA GLY A 63 4.04 12.52 -11.25
C GLY A 63 3.41 11.89 -10.00
N GLU A 64 4.21 11.18 -9.22
CA GLU A 64 3.83 10.72 -7.89
C GLU A 64 3.72 11.94 -6.94
N PRO A 65 2.52 12.23 -6.39
CA PRO A 65 2.34 13.36 -5.49
C PRO A 65 2.85 13.05 -4.08
N THR A 66 3.39 14.07 -3.43
CA THR A 66 3.72 14.04 -1.99
C THR A 66 2.46 13.93 -1.13
N GLU A 67 2.59 13.43 0.10
CA GLU A 67 1.51 13.38 1.08
C GLU A 67 0.90 14.77 1.32
N LYS A 68 1.71 15.84 1.29
CA LYS A 68 1.24 17.23 1.44
C LYS A 68 0.39 17.70 0.26
N GLN A 69 0.76 17.34 -0.96
CA GLN A 69 -0.05 17.67 -2.15
C GLN A 69 -1.41 16.98 -2.11
N ILE A 70 -1.44 15.71 -1.71
CA ILE A 70 -2.69 14.96 -1.58
C ILE A 70 -3.55 15.55 -0.45
N ALA A 71 -2.97 15.81 0.72
CA ALA A 71 -3.66 16.40 1.86
C ALA A 71 -4.26 17.79 1.56
N SER A 72 -3.61 18.56 0.68
CA SER A 72 -4.08 19.88 0.25
C SER A 72 -5.16 19.81 -0.85
N THR A 73 -5.43 18.63 -1.41
CA THR A 73 -6.42 18.47 -2.47
C THR A 73 -7.82 18.45 -1.87
N SER A 74 -8.74 19.22 -2.46
CA SER A 74 -10.12 19.27 -1.97
C SER A 74 -10.80 17.89 -2.05
N PHE A 75 -11.68 17.61 -1.09
CA PHE A 75 -12.48 16.40 -1.07
C PHE A 75 -13.28 16.24 -2.38
N GLU A 76 -13.82 17.34 -2.89
CA GLU A 76 -14.60 17.40 -4.13
C GLU A 76 -13.75 17.01 -5.36
N THR A 77 -12.49 17.45 -5.41
CA THR A 77 -11.55 17.06 -6.47
C THR A 77 -11.29 15.55 -6.45
N LEU A 78 -11.03 14.98 -5.26
CA LEU A 78 -10.82 13.54 -5.10
C LEU A 78 -12.08 12.72 -5.43
N ARG A 79 -13.27 13.27 -5.14
CA ARG A 79 -14.54 12.68 -5.58
C ARG A 79 -14.72 12.75 -7.09
N GLY A 80 -14.31 13.86 -7.71
CA GLY A 80 -14.43 14.11 -9.14
C GLY A 80 -13.76 13.06 -10.03
N ILE A 81 -12.68 12.42 -9.56
CA ILE A 81 -12.01 11.35 -10.31
C ILE A 81 -12.75 9.99 -10.25
N GLY A 82 -13.79 9.87 -9.42
CA GLY A 82 -14.65 8.69 -9.30
C GLY A 82 -14.53 7.92 -7.98
N LEU A 83 -13.73 8.39 -7.02
CA LEU A 83 -13.64 7.76 -5.69
C LEU A 83 -14.96 7.91 -4.94
N SER A 84 -15.36 6.94 -4.12
CA SER A 84 -16.50 7.08 -3.20
C SER A 84 -16.24 8.11 -2.10
N ASN A 85 -17.28 8.55 -1.39
CA ASN A 85 -17.13 9.42 -0.20
C ASN A 85 -16.16 8.83 0.83
N ALA A 86 -16.25 7.52 1.10
CA ALA A 86 -15.36 6.85 2.05
C ALA A 86 -13.90 6.87 1.54
N LYS A 87 -13.67 6.49 0.29
CA LYS A 87 -12.31 6.42 -0.28
C LYS A 87 -11.63 7.78 -0.35
N ALA A 88 -12.35 8.83 -0.76
CA ALA A 88 -11.80 10.19 -0.78
C ALA A 88 -11.39 10.65 0.63
N ASN A 89 -12.22 10.42 1.65
CA ASN A 89 -11.85 10.71 3.04
C ASN A 89 -10.66 9.86 3.52
N TYR A 90 -10.63 8.56 3.20
CA TYR A 90 -9.56 7.67 3.67
C TYR A 90 -8.20 8.00 3.04
N VAL A 91 -8.17 8.41 1.78
CA VAL A 91 -6.94 8.92 1.13
C VAL A 91 -6.43 10.16 1.85
N LEU A 92 -7.30 11.12 2.19
CA LEU A 92 -6.92 12.30 2.97
C LEU A 92 -6.45 11.91 4.38
N ASN A 93 -7.14 10.98 5.06
CA ASN A 93 -6.75 10.50 6.38
C ASN A 93 -5.34 9.89 6.38
N VAL A 94 -4.99 9.10 5.36
CA VAL A 94 -3.64 8.53 5.23
C VAL A 94 -2.61 9.63 5.16
N CYS A 95 -2.79 10.58 4.24
CA CYS A 95 -1.80 11.64 4.04
C CYS A 95 -1.68 12.56 5.25
N ASN A 96 -2.80 12.96 5.85
CA ASN A 96 -2.80 13.76 7.07
C ASN A 96 -2.11 13.02 8.22
N PHE A 97 -2.39 11.73 8.42
CA PHE A 97 -1.76 10.94 9.47
C PHE A 97 -0.22 10.85 9.30
N PHE A 98 0.26 10.63 8.08
CA PHE A 98 1.70 10.60 7.82
C PHE A 98 2.37 11.96 8.11
N ILE A 99 1.68 13.08 7.82
CA ILE A 99 2.17 14.43 8.11
C ILE A 99 2.16 14.70 9.62
N GLU A 100 1.04 14.44 10.30
CA GLU A 100 0.82 14.74 11.71
C GLU A 100 1.72 13.92 12.63
N GLU A 101 1.89 12.63 12.33
CA GLU A 101 2.73 11.72 13.11
C GLU A 101 4.19 11.71 12.63
N ASN A 102 4.53 12.54 11.62
CA ASN A 102 5.86 12.64 11.03
C ASN A 102 6.44 11.27 10.61
N ILE A 103 5.59 10.45 9.99
CA ILE A 103 5.96 9.09 9.55
C ILE A 103 6.72 9.17 8.24
N THR A 104 7.84 8.46 8.17
CA THR A 104 8.66 8.34 6.98
C THR A 104 8.86 6.86 6.64
N ASP A 105 9.18 6.55 5.40
CA ASP A 105 9.51 5.18 5.00
C ASP A 105 10.66 4.61 5.86
N ALA A 106 11.65 5.46 6.17
CA ALA A 106 12.77 5.09 7.02
C ALA A 106 12.35 4.74 8.46
N SER A 107 11.34 5.42 9.03
CA SER A 107 10.82 5.06 10.35
C SER A 107 10.03 3.75 10.30
N LEU A 108 9.19 3.55 9.28
CA LEU A 108 8.44 2.30 9.09
C LEU A 108 9.36 1.09 8.87
N HIS A 109 10.46 1.26 8.14
CA HIS A 109 11.42 0.16 7.92
C HIS A 109 12.17 -0.26 9.19
N LYS A 110 12.25 0.61 10.21
CA LYS A 110 12.87 0.28 11.50
C LYS A 110 11.91 -0.45 12.45
N MET A 111 10.60 -0.34 12.22
CA MET A 111 9.57 -0.99 13.04
C MET A 111 9.50 -2.50 12.78
N SER A 112 9.02 -3.26 13.76
CA SER A 112 8.55 -4.64 13.59
C SER A 112 7.23 -4.68 12.80
N ASN A 113 6.82 -5.85 12.34
CA ASN A 113 5.53 -5.99 11.65
C ASN A 113 4.36 -5.58 12.56
N GLU A 114 4.39 -6.02 13.83
CA GLU A 114 3.36 -5.71 14.82
C GLU A 114 3.31 -4.21 15.12
N GLU A 115 4.47 -3.54 15.17
CA GLU A 115 4.54 -2.10 15.36
C GLU A 115 3.95 -1.34 14.18
N VAL A 116 4.26 -1.75 12.93
CA VAL A 116 3.67 -1.15 11.73
C VAL A 116 2.16 -1.38 11.69
N ILE A 117 1.68 -2.60 12.00
CA ILE A 117 0.25 -2.92 12.08
C ILE A 117 -0.43 -2.02 13.10
N LYS A 118 0.09 -1.95 14.34
CA LYS A 118 -0.49 -1.10 15.40
C LYS A 118 -0.48 0.38 15.02
N CYS A 119 0.58 0.86 14.37
CA CYS A 119 0.70 2.24 13.94
C CYS A 119 -0.34 2.59 12.86
N LEU A 120 -0.34 1.86 11.74
CA LEU A 120 -1.12 2.22 10.55
C LEU A 120 -2.61 1.90 10.68
N THR A 121 -3.00 0.96 11.55
CA THR A 121 -4.42 0.67 11.82
C THR A 121 -5.13 1.75 12.65
N ARG A 122 -4.39 2.74 13.17
CA ARG A 122 -4.98 3.97 13.75
C ARG A 122 -5.68 4.82 12.68
N ILE A 123 -5.32 4.66 11.41
CA ILE A 123 -5.89 5.43 10.31
C ILE A 123 -7.28 4.88 9.98
N LYS A 124 -8.32 5.71 10.13
CA LYS A 124 -9.68 5.32 9.75
C LYS A 124 -9.74 5.00 8.26
N GLY A 125 -10.14 3.76 7.94
CA GLY A 125 -10.15 3.21 6.57
C GLY A 125 -9.03 2.22 6.27
N VAL A 126 -8.07 2.06 7.20
CA VAL A 126 -6.95 1.13 7.08
C VAL A 126 -7.10 0.01 8.11
N GLY A 127 -7.40 -1.20 7.63
CA GLY A 127 -7.48 -2.39 8.47
C GLY A 127 -6.19 -3.20 8.48
N GLN A 128 -6.06 -4.14 9.41
CA GLN A 128 -4.88 -5.02 9.56
C GLN A 128 -4.50 -5.69 8.22
N TRP A 129 -5.46 -6.31 7.53
CA TRP A 129 -5.22 -6.94 6.23
C TRP A 129 -4.59 -5.97 5.21
N THR A 130 -5.02 -4.70 5.19
CA THR A 130 -4.47 -3.68 4.28
C THR A 130 -3.01 -3.39 4.64
N VAL A 131 -2.68 -3.35 5.93
CA VAL A 131 -1.30 -3.14 6.39
C VAL A 131 -0.42 -4.35 6.09
N GLU A 132 -0.92 -5.57 6.24
CA GLU A 132 -0.20 -6.80 5.86
C GLU A 132 0.12 -6.81 4.35
N MET A 133 -0.79 -6.34 3.50
CA MET A 133 -0.50 -6.20 2.06
C MET A 133 0.61 -5.18 1.80
N VAL A 134 0.68 -4.09 2.57
CA VAL A 134 1.77 -3.10 2.49
C VAL A 134 3.08 -3.72 2.97
N LEU A 135 3.07 -4.46 4.08
CA LEU A 135 4.25 -5.16 4.61
C LEU A 135 4.84 -6.11 3.58
N MET A 136 4.01 -6.92 2.92
CA MET A 136 4.47 -7.87 1.89
C MET A 136 4.88 -7.15 0.61
N PHE A 137 3.98 -6.39 -0.03
CA PHE A 137 4.14 -5.97 -1.43
C PHE A 137 4.84 -4.61 -1.62
N ALA A 138 4.85 -3.74 -0.60
CA ALA A 138 5.57 -2.48 -0.65
C ALA A 138 6.88 -2.56 0.14
N MET A 139 6.84 -3.05 1.38
CA MET A 139 8.02 -3.09 2.26
C MET A 139 8.90 -4.33 2.03
N GLY A 140 8.39 -5.36 1.35
CA GLY A 140 9.13 -6.59 1.05
C GLY A 140 9.49 -7.41 2.29
N ARG A 141 8.62 -7.41 3.31
CA ARG A 141 8.76 -8.26 4.51
C ARG A 141 8.49 -9.71 4.10
N GLU A 142 9.41 -10.62 4.46
CA GLU A 142 9.36 -12.03 4.04
C GLU A 142 8.51 -12.93 4.96
N ASP A 143 8.15 -12.45 6.16
CA ASP A 143 7.45 -13.21 7.20
C ASP A 143 6.37 -12.30 7.81
N VAL A 144 5.15 -12.35 7.28
CA VAL A 144 4.00 -11.51 7.63
C VAL A 144 2.83 -12.41 8.02
#